data_AF-A0A6P1HNN3-F1
#
_entry.id   AF-A0A6P1HNN3-F1
#
_cell.length_a   1.000
_cell.length_b   1.000
_cell.length_c   1.000
_cell.angle_alpha   90.00
_cell.angle_beta   90.00
_cell.angle_gamma   90.00
#
_symmetry.space_group_name_H-M   'P 1'
#
loop_
_entity.id
_entity.type
_entity.pdbx_description
1 polymer ?
#
loop_
_entity_poly.entity_id
_entity_poly.type
_entity_poly.pdbx_seq_one_letter_code
_entity_poly.pdbx_strand_id
1 'polypeptide(L)' 'MVYDDLVGNWKQFITDYFYDCSLEIYRGLAALYVDDPRFTKYIDKHGEGFSQYLRKAMIIYCDNQS' A
#
# COMPACT_ATOMS: atom_id res chain seq x y z
N MET A 1 1.22 -16.36 2.43
CA MET A 1 0.41 -16.09 3.63
C MET A 1 0.94 -14.91 4.44
N VAL A 2 2.25 -14.75 4.70
CA VAL A 2 2.78 -13.62 5.50
C VAL A 2 2.58 -12.22 4.88
N TYR A 3 2.45 -12.11 3.55
CA TYR A 3 2.33 -10.80 2.88
C TYR A 3 0.97 -10.12 3.04
N ASP A 4 -0.12 -10.89 3.11
CA ASP A 4 -1.47 -10.32 3.31
C ASP A 4 -1.59 -9.68 4.68
N ASP A 5 -0.96 -10.26 5.71
CA ASP A 5 -1.00 -9.73 7.07
C ASP A 5 -0.30 -8.36 7.18
N LEU A 6 0.83 -8.17 6.48
CA LEU A 6 1.59 -6.90 6.55
C LEU A 6 0.84 -5.73 5.90
N VAL A 7 0.33 -5.92 4.68
CA VAL A 7 -0.42 -4.85 3.99
C VAL A 7 -1.81 -4.66 4.60
N GLY A 8 -2.45 -5.72 5.09
CA GLY A 8 -3.67 -5.62 5.89
C GLY A 8 -3.47 -4.79 7.16
N ASN A 9 -2.39 -5.05 7.91
CA ASN A 9 -2.03 -4.23 9.07
C ASN A 9 -1.70 -2.78 8.68
N TRP A 10 -1.07 -2.55 7.53
CA TRP A 10 -0.82 -1.20 7.03
C TRP A 10 -2.11 -0.45 6.71
N LYS A 11 -3.09 -1.12 6.07
CA LYS A 11 -4.43 -0.54 5.85
C LYS A 11 -5.09 -0.20 7.19
N GLN A 12 -5.06 -1.12 8.15
CA GLN A 12 -5.65 -0.90 9.47
C GLN A 12 -4.99 0.27 10.20
N PHE A 13 -3.65 0.37 10.16
CA PHE A 13 -2.92 1.49 10.71
C PHE A 13 -3.36 2.83 10.07
N ILE A 14 -3.56 2.88 8.75
CA ILE A 14 -4.08 4.09 8.11
C ILE A 14 -5.50 4.42 8.63
N THR A 15 -6.36 3.41 8.74
CA THR A 15 -7.71 3.53 9.30
C THR A 15 -7.70 4.08 10.72
N ASP A 16 -6.83 3.55 11.58
CA ASP A 16 -6.81 3.89 13.02
C ASP A 16 -6.31 5.32 13.28
N TYR A 17 -5.40 5.83 12.45
CA TYR A 17 -4.67 7.07 12.75
C TYR A 17 -4.96 8.23 11.81
N PHE A 18 -5.59 8.02 10.66
CA PHE A 18 -5.76 9.07 9.65
C PHE A 18 -7.21 9.23 9.19
N TYR A 19 -7.77 8.20 8.54
CA TYR A 19 -9.13 8.22 8.00
C TYR A 19 -9.59 6.81 7.68
N ASP A 20 -10.90 6.57 7.61
CA ASP A 20 -11.43 5.26 7.19
C ASP A 20 -10.94 4.89 5.79
N CYS A 21 -9.96 3.99 5.74
CA CYS A 21 -9.29 3.57 4.54
C CYS A 21 -10.03 2.35 3.96
N SER A 22 -11.00 2.61 3.08
CA SER A 22 -11.70 1.55 2.35
C SER A 22 -10.76 0.81 1.39
N LEU A 23 -11.18 -0.35 0.86
CA LEU A 23 -10.38 -1.08 -0.15
C LEU A 23 -10.15 -0.26 -1.42
N GLU A 24 -11.12 0.57 -1.83
CA GLU A 24 -10.99 1.47 -2.96
C GLU A 24 -9.92 2.54 -2.71
N ILE A 25 -9.95 3.19 -1.54
CA ILE A 25 -8.95 4.19 -1.15
C ILE A 25 -7.57 3.54 -1.06
N TYR A 26 -7.48 2.35 -0.46
CA TYR A 26 -6.22 1.63 -0.32
C TYR A 26 -5.61 1.23 -1.68
N ARG A 27 -6.45 0.83 -2.65
CA ARG A 27 -6.04 0.60 -4.05
C ARG A 27 -5.53 1.89 -4.70
N GLY A 28 -6.20 3.02 -4.45
CA GLY A 28 -5.75 4.34 -4.92
C GLY A 28 -4.39 4.75 -4.34
N LEU A 29 -4.15 4.49 -3.05
CA LEU A 29 -2.85 4.73 -2.40
C LEU A 29 -1.74 3.87 -3.01
N ALA A 30 -2.03 2.60 -3.33
CA ALA A 30 -1.06 1.72 -3.98
C ALA A 30 -0.60 2.28 -5.33
N ALA A 31 -1.51 2.88 -6.11
CA ALA A 31 -1.18 3.57 -7.35
C ALA A 31 -0.36 4.85 -7.09
N LEU A 32 -0.81 5.70 -6.17
CA LEU A 32 -0.15 6.95 -5.80
C LEU A 32 1.33 6.77 -5.41
N TYR A 33 1.66 5.69 -4.70
CA TYR A 33 3.03 5.40 -4.27
C TYR A 33 4.03 5.22 -5.42
N VAL A 34 3.54 4.93 -6.64
CA VAL A 34 4.36 4.75 -7.85
C VAL A 34 4.11 5.84 -8.88
N ASP A 35 2.86 6.28 -9.04
CA ASP A 35 2.48 7.24 -10.09
C ASP A 35 2.98 8.66 -9.77
N ASP A 36 3.16 8.99 -8.49
CA ASP A 36 3.78 10.25 -8.06
C ASP A 36 5.23 10.02 -7.57
N PRO A 37 6.24 10.56 -8.29
CA PRO A 37 7.65 10.30 -7.99
C PRO A 37 8.10 10.83 -6.63
N ARG A 38 7.35 11.74 -6.00
CA ARG A 38 7.65 12.23 -4.65
C ARG A 38 7.48 11.11 -3.62
N PHE A 39 6.44 10.30 -3.76
CA PHE A 39 6.19 9.16 -2.88
C PHE A 39 7.17 8.02 -3.18
N THR A 40 7.37 7.69 -4.45
CA THR A 40 8.38 6.69 -4.88
C THR A 40 9.75 7.01 -4.30
N LYS A 41 10.23 8.24 -4.46
CA LYS A 41 11.53 8.68 -3.93
C LYS A 41 11.60 8.60 -2.40
N TYR A 42 10.50 8.82 -1.69
CA TYR A 42 10.48 8.72 -0.24
C TYR A 42 10.50 7.26 0.23
N ILE A 43 9.67 6.41 -0.36
CA ILE A 43 9.51 5.00 -0.01
C ILE A 43 10.76 4.20 -0.38
N ASP A 44 11.33 4.42 -1.57
CA ASP A 44 12.50 3.68 -2.06
C ASP A 44 13.80 4.00 -1.29
N LYS A 45 13.80 5.00 -0.39
CA LYS A 45 14.89 5.19 0.58
C LYS A 45 15.10 3.97 1.47
N HIS A 46 14.07 3.14 1.64
CA HIS A 46 14.10 1.92 2.44
C HIS A 46 14.46 0.67 1.62
N GLY A 47 14.67 0.81 0.30
CA GLY A 47 15.04 -0.26 -0.62
C GLY A 47 14.68 0.11 -2.06
N GLU A 48 15.60 -0.10 -2.99
CA GLU A 48 15.36 0.16 -4.41
C GLU A 48 14.18 -0.67 -4.93
N GLY A 49 13.20 -0.03 -5.58
CA GLY A 49 12.01 -0.69 -6.10
C GLY A 49 10.98 -1.07 -5.03
N PHE A 50 11.15 -0.64 -3.79
CA PHE A 50 10.26 -1.00 -2.68
C PHE A 50 8.83 -0.47 -2.87
N SER A 51 8.66 0.73 -3.42
CA SER A 51 7.34 1.27 -3.78
C SER A 51 6.58 0.39 -4.77
N GLN A 52 7.26 -0.14 -5.80
CA GLN A 52 6.64 -1.06 -6.77
C GLN A 52 6.26 -2.38 -6.13
N TYR A 53 7.14 -2.91 -5.27
CA TYR A 53 6.87 -4.10 -4.49
C TYR A 53 5.64 -3.93 -3.60
N LEU A 54 5.58 -2.82 -2.86
CA LEU A 54 4.49 -2.48 -1.95
C LEU A 54 3.17 -2.31 -2.72
N ARG A 55 3.18 -1.59 -3.86
CA ARG A 55 2.02 -1.47 -4.75
C ARG A 55 1.49 -2.84 -5.14
N LYS A 56 2.35 -3.75 -5.60
CA LYS A 56 1.92 -5.10 -6.01
C LYS A 56 1.27 -5.86 -4.86
N ALA A 57 1.87 -5.83 -3.67
CA ALA A 57 1.32 -6.50 -2.49
C ALA A 57 -0.04 -5.92 -2.08
N MET A 58 -0.19 -4.59 -2.07
CA MET A 58 -1.45 -3.92 -1.74
C MET A 58 -2.57 -4.26 -2.73
N ILE A 59 -2.26 -4.36 -4.03
CA ILE A 59 -3.24 -4.75 -5.06
C ILE A 59 -3.72 -6.20 -4.84
N ILE A 60 -2.80 -7.14 -4.63
CA ILE A 60 -3.14 -8.55 -4.37
C ILE A 60 -4.04 -8.67 -3.14
N TYR A 61 -3.72 -7.95 -2.06
CA TYR A 61 -4.56 -7.92 -0.87
C TYR A 61 -5.97 -7.40 -1.18
N CYS A 62 -6.11 -6.32 -1.96
CA CYS A 62 -7.42 -5.81 -2.35
C CYS A 62 -8.21 -6.83 -3.20
N ASP A 63 -7.54 -7.50 -4.14
CA ASP A 63 -8.16 -8.53 -4.99
C ASP A 63 -8.63 -9.74 -4.16
N ASN A 64 -7.90 -10.12 -3.10
CA ASN A 64 -8.23 -11.25 -2.22
C ASN A 64 -9.40 -10.97 -1.25
N GLN A 65 -9.76 -9.70 -1.03
CA GLN A 65 -10.85 -9.28 -0.13
C GLN A 65 -12.16 -8.97 -0.89
N SER A 66 -12.18 -9.25 -2.20
CA SER A 66 -13.31 -9.01 -3.10
C SER A 66 -14.28 -10.20 -3.17
#